data_AF-A0A3E1EJK6-F1
#
_entry.id   AF-A0A3E1EJK6-F1
#
_cell.length_a   1.000
_cell.length_b   1.000
_cell.length_c   1.000
_cell.angle_alpha   90.00
_cell.angle_beta   90.00
_cell.angle_gamma   90.00
#
_symmetry.space_group_name_H-M   'P 1'
#
loop_
_entity.id
_entity.type
_entity.pdbx_description
1 polymer ?
#
loop_
_entity_poly.entity_id
_entity_poly.type
_entity_poly.pdbx_seq_one_letter_code
_entity_poly.pdbx_strand_id
1 'polypeptide(L)'
;MGREVEGMVLLLIRDKNPACSIEGGNTHASMDHWIGTVHTLGINDSKVTYNHPLTTIYQKNGRKTYAAYKYGKEPLNVAFSDGKKHIAKPGALTTALPTR
;
A
#
# COMPACT_ATOMS: atom_id res chain seq x y z
N MET A 1 -15.67 9.06 18.35
CA MET A 1 -16.10 7.66 18.22
C MET A 1 -15.39 6.90 17.10
N GLY A 2 -15.51 7.27 15.81
CA GLY A 2 -14.91 6.48 14.70
C GLY A 2 -13.37 6.39 14.64
N ARG A 3 -12.64 7.47 14.95
CA ARG A 3 -11.16 7.45 14.97
C ARG A 3 -10.56 6.69 16.17
N GLU A 4 -11.35 6.53 17.23
CA GLU A 4 -10.93 5.93 18.49
C GLU A 4 -11.01 4.40 18.41
N VAL A 5 -12.06 3.87 17.75
CA VAL A 5 -12.19 2.44 17.44
C VAL A 5 -11.16 1.97 16.40
N GLU A 6 -10.83 2.79 15.39
CA GLU A 6 -9.72 2.49 14.46
C GLU A 6 -8.38 2.40 15.20
N GLY A 7 -8.13 3.33 16.13
CA GLY A 7 -6.93 3.32 16.97
C GLY A 7 -6.84 2.07 17.84
N MET A 8 -7.96 1.63 18.43
CA MET A 8 -8.00 0.40 19.23
C MET A 8 -7.76 -0.87 18.39
N VAL A 9 -8.32 -0.97 17.19
CA VAL A 9 -8.08 -2.11 16.28
C VAL A 9 -6.60 -2.19 15.89
N LEU A 10 -5.98 -1.05 15.58
CA LEU A 10 -4.56 -1.00 15.27
C LEU A 10 -3.69 -1.44 16.45
N LEU A 11 -4.09 -1.08 17.69
CA LEU A 11 -3.38 -1.44 18.91
C LEU A 11 -3.43 -2.95 19.18
N LEU A 12 -4.60 -3.57 18.98
CA LEU A 12 -4.79 -5.01 19.20
C LEU A 12 -3.96 -5.87 18.24
N ILE A 13 -3.82 -5.42 17.00
CA ILE A 13 -3.09 -6.15 15.96
C ILE A 13 -1.57 -5.98 16.11
N ARG A 14 -1.14 -4.84 16.66
CA ARG A 14 0.27 -4.51 16.90
C ARG A 14 0.78 -4.92 18.27
N ASP A 15 -0.05 -5.60 19.06
CA ASP A 15 0.41 -6.22 20.29
C ASP A 15 1.57 -7.18 19.96
N LYS A 16 2.60 -7.19 20.81
CA LYS A 16 3.74 -8.12 20.66
C LYS A 16 3.30 -9.58 20.88
N ASN A 17 2.21 -9.79 21.62
CA ASN A 17 1.63 -11.09 21.87
C ASN A 17 0.10 -11.03 21.69
N PRO A 18 -0.38 -10.84 20.45
CA PRO A 18 -1.80 -10.68 20.21
C PRO A 18 -2.53 -11.98 20.56
N ALA A 19 -3.69 -11.84 21.19
CA ALA A 19 -4.48 -12.98 21.67
C ALA A 19 -5.16 -13.79 20.55
N CYS A 20 -5.01 -13.41 19.27
CA CYS A 20 -5.58 -14.12 18.15
C CYS A 20 -4.64 -15.23 17.65
N SER A 21 -5.21 -16.37 17.27
CA SER A 21 -4.47 -17.36 16.49
C SER A 21 -4.29 -16.86 15.05
N ILE A 22 -3.10 -17.04 14.50
CA ILE A 22 -2.82 -16.76 13.08
C ILE A 22 -3.22 -17.98 12.26
N GLU A 23 -3.80 -17.74 11.08
CA GLU A 23 -3.86 -18.73 10.01
C GLU A 23 -2.45 -19.26 9.67
N GLY A 24 -2.33 -20.58 9.40
CA GLY A 24 -1.05 -21.28 9.36
C GLY A 24 -0.08 -20.85 8.27
N GLY A 25 -0.53 -20.17 7.22
CA GLY A 25 0.29 -19.59 6.15
C GLY A 25 0.72 -18.13 6.40
N ASN A 26 0.36 -17.55 7.54
CA ASN A 26 0.59 -16.15 7.85
C ASN A 26 1.54 -15.93 9.03
N THR A 27 1.96 -14.67 9.21
CA THR A 27 2.77 -14.23 10.35
C THR A 27 2.25 -12.90 10.87
N HIS A 28 2.48 -12.61 12.16
CA HIS A 28 2.14 -11.30 12.73
C HIS A 28 2.86 -10.16 12.00
N ALA A 29 4.10 -10.40 11.54
CA ALA A 29 4.85 -9.43 10.75
C ALA A 29 4.16 -9.10 9.42
N SER A 30 3.66 -10.12 8.69
CA SER A 30 2.90 -9.92 7.45
C SER A 30 1.61 -9.12 7.71
N MET A 31 0.89 -9.49 8.78
CA MET A 31 -0.35 -8.85 9.18
C MET A 31 -0.14 -7.37 9.57
N ASP A 32 0.86 -7.08 10.42
CA ASP A 32 1.20 -5.71 10.81
C ASP A 32 1.63 -4.87 9.60
N HIS A 33 2.47 -5.42 8.71
CA HIS A 33 2.92 -4.72 7.52
C HIS A 33 1.75 -4.37 6.58
N TRP A 34 0.86 -5.34 6.32
CA TRP A 34 -0.33 -5.13 5.49
C TRP A 34 -1.25 -4.05 6.08
N ILE A 35 -1.61 -4.20 7.35
CA ILE A 35 -2.57 -3.30 8.02
C ILE A 35 -1.97 -1.91 8.20
N GLY A 36 -0.69 -1.81 8.57
CA GLY A 36 0.02 -0.55 8.65
C GLY A 36 0.07 0.19 7.30
N THR A 37 0.26 -0.56 6.20
CA THR A 37 0.26 0.00 4.84
C THR A 37 -1.11 0.56 4.49
N VAL A 38 -2.18 -0.22 4.67
CA VAL A 38 -3.56 0.22 4.37
C VAL A 38 -3.98 1.37 5.28
N HIS A 39 -3.65 1.32 6.57
CA HIS A 39 -3.91 2.42 7.48
C HIS A 39 -3.19 3.70 7.03
N THR A 40 -1.94 3.62 6.59
CA THR A 40 -1.15 4.81 6.23
C THR A 40 -1.56 5.38 4.87
N LEU A 41 -1.69 4.52 3.86
CA LEU A 41 -1.87 4.91 2.46
C LEU A 41 -3.35 4.92 2.01
N GLY A 42 -4.22 4.26 2.78
CA GLY A 42 -5.62 4.03 2.44
C GLY A 42 -5.83 2.73 1.67
N ILE A 43 -6.99 2.62 1.03
CA ILE A 43 -7.39 1.44 0.27
C ILE A 43 -6.99 1.56 -1.20
N ASN A 44 -6.98 0.44 -1.92
CA ASN A 44 -6.74 0.45 -3.36
C ASN A 44 -7.79 1.33 -4.09
N ASP A 45 -7.32 2.20 -5.00
CA ASP A 45 -8.18 3.01 -5.87
C ASP A 45 -8.43 2.27 -7.20
N SER A 46 -9.45 1.41 -7.20
CA SER A 46 -9.81 0.57 -8.36
C SER A 46 -10.38 1.34 -9.55
N LYS A 47 -10.62 2.65 -9.41
CA LYS A 47 -11.10 3.50 -10.51
C LYS A 47 -9.98 3.94 -11.45
N VAL A 48 -8.72 3.82 -11.03
CA VAL A 48 -7.55 4.18 -11.83
C VAL A 48 -6.92 2.92 -12.42
N THR A 49 -6.85 2.85 -13.75
CA THR A 49 -6.16 1.77 -14.45
C THR A 49 -4.74 2.21 -14.84
N TYR A 50 -3.88 1.23 -15.13
CA TYR A 50 -2.47 1.43 -15.41
C TYR A 50 -1.95 0.43 -16.43
N ASN A 51 -0.89 0.79 -17.14
CA ASN A 51 -0.37 0.04 -18.28
C ASN A 51 0.67 -1.05 -17.92
N HIS A 52 0.89 -1.36 -16.64
CA HIS A 52 1.87 -2.36 -16.22
C HIS A 52 1.38 -3.18 -15.00
N PRO A 53 1.52 -4.52 -14.99
CA PRO A 53 0.84 -5.38 -14.02
C PRO A 53 1.31 -5.23 -12.56
N LEU A 54 2.61 -4.98 -12.33
CA LEU A 54 3.17 -4.81 -10.98
C LEU A 54 3.03 -3.37 -10.48
N THR A 55 1.80 -2.87 -10.44
CA THR A 55 1.46 -1.49 -10.08
C THR A 55 0.18 -1.46 -9.24
N THR A 56 0.07 -0.51 -8.33
CA THR A 56 -1.15 -0.25 -7.55
C THR A 56 -1.24 1.24 -7.18
N ILE A 57 -2.45 1.71 -6.89
CA ILE A 57 -2.71 3.03 -6.34
C ILE A 57 -3.45 2.86 -5.02
N TYR A 58 -2.99 3.55 -3.99
CA TYR A 58 -3.73 3.68 -2.73
C TYR A 58 -4.33 5.09 -2.64
N GLN A 59 -5.53 5.20 -2.07
CA GLN A 59 -6.19 6.48 -1.85
C GLN A 59 -6.65 6.61 -0.40
N LYS A 60 -6.29 7.74 0.21
CA LYS A 60 -6.77 8.16 1.53
C LYS A 60 -7.13 9.64 1.51
N ASN A 61 -8.37 9.97 1.85
CA ASN A 61 -8.85 11.35 1.98
C ASN A 61 -8.55 12.22 0.73
N GLY A 62 -8.77 11.66 -0.46
CA GLY A 62 -8.51 12.34 -1.74
C GLY A 62 -7.04 12.44 -2.15
N ARG A 63 -6.08 11.97 -1.33
CA ARG A 63 -4.66 11.87 -1.69
C ARG A 63 -4.37 10.48 -2.23
N LYS A 64 -3.75 10.42 -3.42
CA LYS A 64 -3.33 9.16 -4.08
C LYS A 64 -1.84 8.90 -3.90
N THR A 65 -1.50 7.65 -3.64
CA THR A 65 -0.12 7.14 -3.60
C THR A 65 0.05 6.12 -4.72
N TYR A 66 1.03 6.33 -5.59
CA TYR A 66 1.29 5.46 -6.74
C TYR A 66 2.49 4.57 -6.42
N ALA A 67 2.34 3.26 -6.57
CA ALA A 67 3.39 2.29 -6.30
C ALA A 67 3.57 1.37 -7.51
N ALA A 68 4.82 1.15 -7.91
CA ALA A 68 5.15 0.23 -8.99
C ALA A 68 6.46 -0.50 -8.70
N TYR A 69 6.47 -1.81 -8.95
CA TYR A 69 7.68 -2.63 -8.90
C TYR A 69 8.16 -2.93 -10.32
N LYS A 70 9.44 -2.65 -10.59
CA LYS A 70 10.06 -2.94 -11.89
C LYS A 70 11.09 -4.05 -11.75
N TYR A 71 10.74 -5.24 -12.23
CA TYR A 71 11.72 -6.30 -12.47
C TYR A 71 12.63 -5.97 -13.66
N GLY A 72 13.89 -6.39 -13.62
CA GLY A 72 14.86 -6.18 -14.69
C GLY A 72 15.71 -4.92 -14.52
N LYS A 73 16.51 -4.60 -15.54
CA LYS A 73 17.62 -3.63 -15.43
C LYS A 73 17.30 -2.23 -15.94
N GLU A 74 16.21 -2.07 -16.67
CA GLU A 74 15.79 -0.79 -17.24
C GLU A 74 14.67 -0.13 -16.44
N PRO A 75 14.60 1.20 -16.38
CA PRO A 75 13.51 1.91 -15.72
C PRO A 75 12.20 1.69 -16.48
N LEU A 76 11.07 1.85 -15.79
CA LEU A 76 9.73 1.74 -16.37
C LEU A 76 8.96 3.03 -16.16
N ASN A 77 8.41 3.56 -17.25
CA ASN A 77 7.45 4.65 -17.21
C ASN A 77 6.02 4.08 -17.17
N VAL A 78 5.36 4.22 -16.02
CA VAL A 78 3.99 3.77 -15.81
C VAL A 78 3.04 4.94 -16.09
N ALA A 79 2.03 4.69 -16.91
CA ALA A 79 0.97 5.64 -17.22
C ALA A 79 -0.34 5.20 -16.56
N PHE A 80 -1.06 6.17 -15.99
CA PHE A 80 -2.32 5.97 -15.27
C PHE A 80 -3.47 6.65 -16.00
N SER A 81 -4.69 6.10 -15.88
CA SER A 81 -5.89 6.65 -16.53
C SER A 81 -6.30 8.03 -16.02
N ASP A 82 -5.82 8.44 -14.84
CA ASP A 82 -6.01 9.79 -14.28
C ASP A 82 -4.97 10.81 -14.77
N GLY A 83 -4.13 10.43 -15.74
CA GLY A 83 -3.13 11.28 -16.36
C GLY A 83 -1.79 11.32 -15.63
N LYS A 84 -1.65 10.69 -14.46
CA LYS A 84 -0.36 10.61 -13.76
C LYS A 84 0.65 9.78 -14.56
N LYS A 85 1.93 10.14 -14.42
CA LYS A 85 3.08 9.32 -14.83
C LYS A 85 3.98 9.06 -13.63
N HIS A 86 4.55 7.87 -13.57
CA HIS A 86 5.46 7.44 -12.50
C HIS A 86 6.63 6.64 -13.08
N ILE A 87 7.84 6.94 -12.64
CA ILE A 87 9.04 6.20 -13.05
C ILE A 87 9.39 5.20 -11.95
N ALA A 88 9.30 3.91 -12.27
CA ALA A 88 9.78 2.84 -11.41
C ALA A 88 11.26 2.54 -11.70
N LYS A 89 12.07 2.56 -10.64
CA LYS A 89 13.50 2.22 -10.72
C LYS A 89 13.70 0.72 -10.98
N PRO A 90 14.73 0.33 -11.75
CA PRO A 90 15.08 -1.06 -11.97
C PRO A 90 15.29 -1.83 -10.65
N GLY A 91 14.79 -3.07 -10.59
CA GLY A 91 14.97 -3.97 -9.45
C GLY A 91 14.30 -3.55 -8.14
N ALA A 92 13.44 -2.53 -8.17
CA ALA A 92 12.94 -1.90 -6.95
C ALA A 92 11.43 -1.61 -6.98
N LEU A 93 10.85 -1.58 -5.78
CA LEU A 93 9.57 -0.92 -5.54
C LEU A 93 9.81 0.58 -5.47
N THR A 94 9.12 1.35 -6.29
CA THR A 94 9.17 2.82 -6.24
C THR A 94 7.80 3.36 -5.91
N THR A 95 7.73 4.26 -4.93
CA THR A 95 6.49 4.94 -4.52
C THR A 95 6.58 6.44 -4.81
N ALA A 96 5.48 7.02 -5.28
CA ALA A 96 5.26 8.45 -5.29
C ALA A 96 4.28 8.78 -4.15
N LEU A 97 4.83 9.12 -2.99
CA LEU A 97 4.05 9.55 -1.84
C LEU A 97 3.35 10.88 -2.15
N PRO A 98 2.17 11.15 -1.54
CA PRO A 98 1.53 12.43 -1.67
C PRO A 98 2.49 13.51 -1.14
N THR A 99 2.73 14.56 -1.93
CA THR A 99 3.42 15.76 -1.45
C THR A 99 2.67 16.28 -0.22
N ARG A 100 3.43 16.58 0.85
CA ARG A 100 2.89 16.87 2.18
C ARG A 100 1.91 18.03 2.17
#